data_AF-A0AAU1FYU2-F1
#
_entry.id   AF-A0AAU1FYU2-F1
#
_cell.length_a   1.000
_cell.length_b   1.000
_cell.length_c   1.000
_cell.angle_alpha   90.00
_cell.angle_beta   90.00
_cell.angle_gamma   90.00
#
_symmetry.space_group_name_H-M   'P 1'
#
loop_
_entity.id
_entity.type
_entity.pdbx_description
1 polymer ?
#
loop_
_entity_poly.entity_id
_entity_poly.type
_entity_poly.pdbx_seq_one_letter_code
_entity_poly.pdbx_strand_id
1 'polypeptide(L)'
;MPLPADRLALDLLDAHLEALWYGADLPLPEGPAGLAEAGTGETIHWTLDRLRSIPREPKDVFARQVGSLLTEFRSRRCPWNAAALRLLDDVYTFAATGPRRHQDWAHDVLAVLHRQVDDPRGWVRLDWDLNDTARLSVPAYPFDPPAASQFPDRLYPLEARAAVAALAVMTEEWQSEPAPVRLRPDRDAVLADARTLLDRYGPTASYWTNATAAASDPAPDFLAAGLQGTRSHCFLTSAYLNGLDLFDDLGLIAVADDEVGVFWSFGAY
;
A
#
# COMPACT_ATOMS: atom_id res chain seq x y z
N MET A 1 1.11 24.63 -3.53
CA MET A 1 -0.31 25.00 -3.76
C MET A 1 -1.11 24.53 -2.55
N PRO A 2 -2.11 25.30 -2.08
CA PRO A 2 -3.04 24.81 -1.06
C PRO A 2 -3.80 23.59 -1.59
N LEU A 3 -4.06 22.61 -0.71
CA LEU A 3 -4.89 21.46 -1.04
C LEU A 3 -6.32 21.93 -1.35
N PRO A 4 -7.03 21.33 -2.34
CA PRO A 4 -8.45 21.57 -2.52
C PRO A 4 -9.20 21.33 -1.19
N ALA A 5 -10.16 22.18 -0.85
CA ALA A 5 -10.89 22.12 0.43
C ALA A 5 -11.52 20.74 0.68
N ASP A 6 -12.07 20.14 -0.37
CA ASP A 6 -12.65 18.79 -0.38
C ASP A 6 -11.66 17.70 0.06
N ARG A 7 -10.39 17.80 -0.37
CA ARG A 7 -9.35 16.85 0.02
C ARG A 7 -8.99 17.00 1.50
N LEU A 8 -8.87 18.23 1.98
CA LEU A 8 -8.59 18.48 3.39
C LEU A 8 -9.68 17.89 4.28
N ALA A 9 -10.96 18.01 3.89
CA ALA A 9 -12.07 17.44 4.64
C ALA A 9 -12.02 15.90 4.69
N LEU A 10 -11.70 15.25 3.56
CA LEU A 10 -11.51 13.80 3.51
C LEU A 10 -10.31 13.35 4.37
N ASP A 11 -9.19 14.06 4.31
CA ASP A 11 -7.98 13.74 5.07
C ASP A 11 -8.21 13.90 6.59
N LEU A 12 -8.93 14.94 7.01
CA LEU A 12 -9.32 15.13 8.40
C LEU A 12 -10.27 14.04 8.90
N LEU A 13 -11.23 13.62 8.07
CA LEU A 13 -12.15 12.54 8.42
C LEU A 13 -11.43 11.19 8.50
N ASP A 14 -10.50 10.91 7.60
CA ASP A 14 -9.64 9.72 7.64
C ASP A 14 -8.87 9.65 8.96
N ALA A 15 -8.12 10.70 9.29
CA ALA A 15 -7.34 10.79 10.53
C ALA A 15 -8.22 10.69 11.78
N HIS A 16 -9.44 11.24 11.73
CA HIS A 16 -10.39 11.13 12.83
C HIS A 16 -10.87 9.68 13.05
N LEU A 17 -11.27 9.00 11.98
CA LEU A 17 -11.69 7.60 12.04
C LEU A 17 -10.54 6.68 12.47
N GLU A 18 -9.33 6.92 11.98
CA GLU A 18 -8.13 6.19 12.36
C GLU A 18 -7.81 6.37 13.86
N ALA A 19 -7.88 7.60 14.38
CA ALA A 19 -7.69 7.86 15.80
C ALA A 19 -8.75 7.15 16.67
N LEU A 20 -10.02 7.18 16.25
CA LEU A 20 -11.10 6.44 16.94
C LEU A 20 -10.87 4.93 16.90
N TRP A 21 -10.40 4.39 15.78
CA TRP A 21 -10.08 2.97 15.63
C TRP A 21 -8.96 2.53 16.59
N TYR A 22 -7.94 3.37 16.76
CA TYR A 22 -6.88 3.18 17.76
C TYR A 22 -7.30 3.49 19.21
N GLY A 23 -8.60 3.73 19.45
CA GLY A 23 -9.16 3.86 20.79
C GLY A 23 -9.11 5.27 21.39
N ALA A 24 -8.82 6.30 20.58
CA ALA A 24 -8.94 7.69 21.03
C ALA A 24 -10.41 8.01 21.37
N ASP A 25 -10.62 8.73 22.46
CA ASP A 25 -11.96 9.20 22.86
C ASP A 25 -12.21 10.60 22.29
N LEU A 26 -12.55 10.66 21.01
CA LEU A 26 -12.81 11.91 20.29
C LEU A 26 -14.32 12.18 20.15
N PRO A 27 -14.75 13.45 20.28
CA PRO A 27 -16.12 13.85 19.98
C PRO A 27 -16.42 13.65 18.49
N LEU A 28 -17.70 13.49 18.14
CA LEU A 28 -18.09 13.42 16.73
C LEU A 28 -17.70 14.71 16.00
N PRO A 29 -17.18 14.65 14.76
CA PRO A 29 -16.90 15.84 13.99
C PRO A 29 -18.19 16.64 13.77
N GLU A 30 -18.17 17.94 14.06
CA GLU A 30 -19.17 18.85 13.51
C GLU A 30 -18.94 18.87 11.99
N GLY A 31 -19.91 18.37 11.22
CA GLY A 31 -19.75 18.11 9.79
C GLY A 31 -19.29 19.37 9.03
N PRO A 32 -18.56 19.23 7.91
CA PRO A 32 -18.04 20.40 7.21
C PRO A 32 -19.20 21.28 6.77
N ALA A 33 -19.23 22.51 7.31
CA ALA A 33 -20.18 23.53 6.90
C ALA A 33 -19.85 23.98 5.48
N GLY A 34 -20.44 23.29 4.50
CA GLY A 34 -20.66 23.77 3.14
C GLY A 34 -19.42 23.96 2.26
N LEU A 35 -18.67 22.91 1.94
CA LEU A 35 -17.63 22.93 0.89
C LEU A 35 -17.36 21.52 0.34
N ALA A 36 -18.24 20.96 -0.49
CA ALA A 36 -17.90 19.75 -1.22
C ALA A 36 -18.59 19.66 -2.57
N GLU A 37 -17.85 19.25 -3.60
CA GLU A 37 -18.41 18.77 -4.87
C GLU A 37 -19.36 17.59 -4.62
N ALA A 38 -20.33 17.40 -5.52
CA ALA A 38 -21.47 16.50 -5.33
C ALA A 38 -21.09 15.05 -4.92
N GLY A 39 -19.90 14.55 -5.31
CA GLY A 39 -19.41 13.22 -4.93
C GLY A 39 -18.64 13.17 -3.60
N THR A 40 -17.78 14.16 -3.31
CA THR A 40 -17.01 14.21 -2.06
C THR A 40 -17.93 14.44 -0.86
N GLY A 41 -18.93 15.30 -1.03
CA GLY A 41 -19.90 15.61 0.01
C GLY A 41 -20.77 14.42 0.39
N GLU A 42 -21.12 13.58 -0.59
CA GLU A 42 -21.88 12.35 -0.36
C GLU A 42 -21.09 11.35 0.49
N THR A 43 -19.82 11.10 0.15
CA THR A 43 -18.97 10.19 0.92
C THR A 43 -18.80 10.67 2.36
N ILE A 44 -18.50 11.97 2.58
CA ILE A 44 -18.37 12.53 3.92
C ILE A 44 -19.67 12.41 4.71
N HIS A 45 -20.81 12.77 4.11
CA HIS A 45 -22.10 12.73 4.77
C HIS A 45 -22.48 11.30 5.16
N TRP A 46 -22.36 10.36 4.22
CA TRP A 46 -22.59 8.95 4.45
C TRP A 46 -21.72 8.42 5.59
N THR A 47 -20.42 8.73 5.61
CA THR A 47 -19.50 8.28 6.65
C THR A 47 -19.85 8.85 8.02
N LEU A 48 -20.21 10.13 8.11
CA LEU A 48 -20.62 10.76 9.37
C LEU A 48 -21.92 10.15 9.90
N ASP A 49 -22.89 9.87 9.02
CA ASP A 49 -24.15 9.22 9.41
C ASP A 49 -23.92 7.79 9.88
N ARG A 50 -23.05 7.03 9.20
CA ARG A 50 -22.62 5.72 9.68
C ARG A 50 -21.95 5.81 11.04
N LEU A 51 -20.98 6.70 11.22
CA LEU A 51 -20.28 6.87 12.49
C LEU A 51 -21.23 7.21 13.64
N ARG A 52 -22.24 8.05 13.41
CA ARG A 52 -23.29 8.37 14.40
C ARG A 52 -24.14 7.17 14.81
N SER A 53 -24.29 6.19 13.92
CA SER A 53 -25.09 4.98 14.17
C SER A 53 -24.35 3.90 14.95
N ILE A 54 -23.03 4.00 15.10
CA ILE A 54 -22.19 3.02 15.81
C ILE A 54 -22.30 3.28 17.33
N PRO A 55 -22.76 2.30 18.14
CA PRO A 55 -22.78 2.43 19.60
C PRO A 55 -21.35 2.58 20.16
N ARG A 56 -21.15 3.55 21.07
CA ARG A 56 -19.84 3.82 21.70
C ARG A 56 -19.38 2.74 22.69
N GLU A 57 -20.31 1.94 23.20
CA GLU A 57 -20.05 0.84 24.12
C GLU A 57 -20.70 -0.45 23.60
N PRO A 58 -20.05 -1.62 23.76
CA PRO A 58 -18.71 -1.83 24.31
C PRO A 58 -17.56 -1.28 23.43
N LYS A 59 -16.49 -0.77 24.05
CA LYS A 59 -15.36 -0.15 23.33
C LYS A 59 -14.70 -1.04 22.27
N ASP A 60 -14.59 -2.35 22.51
CA ASP A 60 -14.00 -3.29 21.54
C ASP A 60 -14.88 -3.48 20.30
N VAL A 61 -16.21 -3.44 20.48
CA VAL A 61 -17.18 -3.51 19.38
C VAL A 61 -17.16 -2.21 18.59
N PHE A 62 -17.12 -1.07 19.29
CA PHE A 62 -16.98 0.24 18.66
C PHE A 62 -15.73 0.31 17.79
N ALA A 63 -14.56 -0.05 18.33
CA ALA A 63 -13.30 -0.01 17.59
C ALA A 63 -13.34 -0.88 16.33
N ARG A 64 -13.87 -2.10 16.41
CA ARG A 64 -14.02 -2.98 15.22
C ARG A 64 -14.96 -2.40 14.16
N GLN A 65 -16.09 -1.81 14.59
CA GLN A 65 -17.05 -1.20 13.67
C GLN A 65 -16.48 0.08 13.03
N VAL A 66 -15.72 0.88 13.78
CA VAL A 66 -15.00 2.05 13.24
C VAL A 66 -13.92 1.61 12.26
N GLY A 67 -13.14 0.57 12.57
CA GLY A 67 -12.16 0.02 11.63
C GLY A 67 -12.80 -0.43 10.31
N SER A 68 -13.93 -1.14 10.39
CA SER A 68 -14.71 -1.52 9.20
C SER A 68 -15.20 -0.31 8.40
N LEU A 69 -15.68 0.73 9.10
CA LEU A 69 -16.12 1.98 8.48
C LEU A 69 -14.95 2.74 7.83
N LEU A 70 -13.76 2.74 8.46
CA LEU A 70 -12.54 3.35 7.93
C LEU A 70 -12.13 2.67 6.61
N THR A 71 -12.11 1.34 6.58
CA THR A 71 -11.82 0.57 5.36
C THR A 71 -12.83 0.89 4.25
N GLU A 72 -14.13 0.91 4.57
CA GLU A 72 -15.17 1.25 3.58
C GLU A 72 -15.05 2.70 3.10
N PHE A 73 -14.79 3.64 4.00
CA PHE A 73 -14.54 5.04 3.68
C PHE A 73 -13.35 5.17 2.73
N ARG A 74 -12.19 4.58 3.06
CA ARG A 74 -10.99 4.60 2.22
C ARG A 74 -11.27 4.01 0.84
N SER A 75 -11.95 2.86 0.77
CA SER A 75 -12.36 2.23 -0.49
C SER A 75 -13.22 3.16 -1.37
N ARG A 76 -14.15 3.92 -0.77
CA ARG A 76 -15.03 4.86 -1.48
C ARG A 76 -14.32 6.12 -1.99
N ARG A 77 -13.13 6.47 -1.48
CA ARG A 77 -12.41 7.69 -1.88
C ARG A 77 -11.98 7.67 -3.35
N CYS A 78 -11.47 6.54 -3.84
CA CYS A 78 -11.11 6.38 -5.25
C CYS A 78 -10.95 4.90 -5.66
N PRO A 79 -11.06 4.58 -6.96
CA PRO A 79 -10.88 3.20 -7.45
C PRO A 79 -9.54 2.56 -7.08
N TRP A 80 -8.46 3.35 -7.02
CA TRP A 80 -7.14 2.88 -6.61
C TRP A 80 -7.11 2.44 -5.14
N ASN A 81 -7.75 3.17 -4.22
CA ASN A 81 -7.86 2.75 -2.82
C ASN A 81 -8.61 1.42 -2.74
N ALA A 82 -9.72 1.31 -3.45
CA ALA A 82 -10.54 0.11 -3.46
C ALA A 82 -9.76 -1.11 -3.97
N ALA A 83 -8.97 -0.95 -5.03
CA ALA A 83 -8.12 -2.02 -5.57
C ALA A 83 -6.98 -2.38 -4.61
N ALA A 84 -6.32 -1.41 -3.99
CA ALA A 84 -5.28 -1.63 -2.99
C ALA A 84 -5.78 -2.49 -1.83
N LEU A 85 -6.92 -2.10 -1.26
CA LEU A 85 -7.50 -2.77 -0.10
C LEU A 85 -7.94 -4.20 -0.43
N ARG A 86 -8.55 -4.42 -1.61
CA ARG A 86 -8.95 -5.78 -2.02
C ARG A 86 -7.77 -6.72 -2.29
N LEU A 87 -6.62 -6.18 -2.67
CA LEU A 87 -5.43 -6.99 -2.99
C LEU A 87 -4.56 -7.25 -1.77
N LEU A 88 -4.27 -6.21 -0.98
CA LEU A 88 -3.09 -6.18 -0.12
C LEU A 88 -3.41 -5.97 1.37
N ASP A 89 -4.66 -5.66 1.74
CA ASP A 89 -5.01 -5.34 3.14
C ASP A 89 -4.97 -6.56 4.09
N ASP A 90 -5.08 -7.78 3.53
CA ASP A 90 -5.11 -9.03 4.30
C ASP A 90 -3.76 -9.77 4.31
N VAL A 91 -2.73 -9.24 3.65
CA VAL A 91 -1.40 -9.86 3.52
C VAL A 91 -0.31 -8.93 4.02
N TYR A 92 0.77 -9.49 4.58
CA TYR A 92 1.87 -8.69 5.14
C TYR A 92 2.67 -8.00 4.02
N THR A 93 2.24 -6.77 3.72
CA THR A 93 2.73 -5.99 2.57
C THR A 93 2.92 -4.53 2.92
N PHE A 94 3.73 -3.85 2.13
CA PHE A 94 3.88 -2.40 2.13
C PHE A 94 3.45 -1.86 0.77
N ALA A 95 2.47 -0.95 0.74
CA ALA A 95 2.05 -0.24 -0.45
C ALA A 95 1.97 1.26 -0.16
N ALA A 96 2.81 2.04 -0.83
CA ALA A 96 2.87 3.48 -0.65
C ALA A 96 3.27 4.19 -1.95
N THR A 97 2.90 5.46 -2.04
CA THR A 97 3.31 6.34 -3.14
C THR A 97 3.95 7.59 -2.58
N GLY A 98 4.93 8.13 -3.31
CA GLY A 98 5.54 9.42 -3.06
C GLY A 98 5.67 10.25 -4.32
N PRO A 99 5.97 11.54 -4.18
CA PRO A 99 6.25 12.41 -5.31
C PRO A 99 7.59 12.05 -5.95
N ARG A 100 7.68 12.12 -7.27
CA ARG A 100 8.95 12.08 -8.00
C ARG A 100 9.52 13.48 -8.10
N ARG A 101 10.61 13.73 -7.38
CA ARG A 101 11.26 15.05 -7.30
C ARG A 101 12.67 15.04 -7.87
N HIS A 102 13.25 13.87 -8.02
CA HIS A 102 14.63 13.71 -8.44
C HIS A 102 14.70 13.10 -9.84
N GLN A 103 15.72 13.52 -10.60
CA GLN A 103 16.00 12.90 -11.91
C GLN A 103 16.35 11.42 -11.73
N ASP A 104 17.16 11.12 -10.71
CA ASP A 104 17.40 9.78 -10.21
C ASP A 104 16.28 9.39 -9.23
N TRP A 105 15.34 8.59 -9.75
CA TRP A 105 14.15 8.16 -9.02
C TRP A 105 14.46 7.27 -7.81
N ALA A 106 15.68 6.71 -7.69
CA ALA A 106 16.06 5.89 -6.55
C ALA A 106 15.96 6.67 -5.23
N HIS A 107 16.27 7.97 -5.26
CA HIS A 107 16.10 8.85 -4.10
C HIS A 107 14.63 8.99 -3.68
N ASP A 108 13.71 9.08 -4.63
CA ASP A 108 12.28 9.21 -4.35
C ASP A 108 11.72 7.90 -3.78
N VAL A 109 12.13 6.75 -4.32
CA VAL A 109 11.72 5.43 -3.81
C VAL A 109 12.24 5.20 -2.39
N LEU A 110 13.50 5.53 -2.11
CA LEU A 110 14.05 5.43 -0.76
C LEU A 110 13.30 6.35 0.21
N ALA A 111 12.96 7.57 -0.20
CA ALA A 111 12.16 8.46 0.63
C ALA A 111 10.78 7.85 0.98
N VAL A 112 10.16 7.11 0.05
CA VAL A 112 8.93 6.35 0.30
C VAL A 112 9.15 5.20 1.29
N LEU A 113 10.17 4.37 1.08
CA LEU A 113 10.51 3.25 1.99
C LEU A 113 10.80 3.74 3.43
N HIS A 114 11.47 4.88 3.55
CA HIS A 114 11.75 5.54 4.81
C HIS A 114 10.56 6.35 5.37
N ARG A 115 9.41 6.39 4.69
CA ARG A 115 8.19 7.12 5.07
C ARG A 115 8.44 8.62 5.30
N GLN A 116 9.35 9.20 4.52
CA GLN A 116 9.75 10.62 4.61
C GLN A 116 8.88 11.55 3.77
N VAL A 117 7.99 10.97 2.95
CA VAL A 117 7.14 11.71 2.03
C VAL A 117 5.71 11.20 2.11
N ASP A 118 4.77 12.11 1.89
CA ASP A 118 3.35 11.81 1.79
C ASP A 118 2.93 11.57 0.34
N ASP A 119 1.83 10.86 0.16
CA ASP A 119 1.23 10.66 -1.15
C ASP A 119 0.74 12.02 -1.70
N PRO A 120 1.19 12.45 -2.89
CA PRO A 120 0.83 13.72 -3.47
C PRO A 120 -0.66 13.85 -3.85
N ARG A 121 -1.41 12.75 -3.96
CA ARG A 121 -2.87 12.66 -4.21
C ARG A 121 -3.69 12.16 -3.02
N GLY A 122 -3.06 11.73 -1.92
CA GLY A 122 -3.73 11.31 -0.68
C GLY A 122 -4.38 9.93 -0.77
N TRP A 123 -3.77 9.01 -1.50
CA TRP A 123 -4.18 7.60 -1.57
C TRP A 123 -3.73 6.81 -0.34
N VAL A 124 -4.37 5.66 -0.13
CA VAL A 124 -4.15 4.81 1.02
C VAL A 124 -2.72 4.30 1.04
N ARG A 125 -2.08 4.37 2.21
CA ARG A 125 -0.84 3.68 2.51
C ARG A 125 -1.20 2.40 3.26
N LEU A 126 -0.77 1.25 2.74
CA LEU A 126 -0.86 -0.03 3.44
C LEU A 126 0.51 -0.31 4.03
N ASP A 127 0.59 -0.34 5.35
CA ASP A 127 1.84 -0.37 6.09
C ASP A 127 1.58 -0.94 7.48
N TRP A 128 1.73 -2.26 7.61
CA TRP A 128 1.52 -2.99 8.87
C TRP A 128 2.46 -2.51 9.97
N ASP A 129 3.62 -1.98 9.60
CA ASP A 129 4.67 -1.55 10.51
C ASP A 129 4.66 -0.04 10.81
N LEU A 130 3.65 0.69 10.34
CA LEU A 130 3.58 2.15 10.46
C LEU A 130 3.81 2.61 11.91
N ASN A 131 3.22 1.90 12.87
CA ASN A 131 3.30 2.20 14.30
C ASN A 131 4.22 1.24 15.07
N ASP A 132 5.02 0.43 14.38
CA ASP A 132 5.88 -0.55 15.04
C ASP A 132 7.04 0.14 15.78
N THR A 133 7.23 -0.23 17.05
CA THR A 133 8.33 0.24 17.91
C THR A 133 9.73 -0.15 17.40
N ALA A 134 9.84 -1.19 16.57
CA ALA A 134 11.04 -1.59 15.84
C ALA A 134 11.66 -0.42 15.07
N ARG A 135 10.82 0.52 14.62
CA ARG A 135 11.23 1.73 13.90
C ARG A 135 12.07 2.71 14.73
N LEU A 136 12.07 2.57 16.07
CA LEU A 136 12.98 3.31 16.93
C LEU A 136 14.44 2.87 16.74
N SER A 137 14.65 1.60 16.37
CA SER A 137 15.97 1.01 16.12
C SER A 137 16.32 0.97 14.64
N VAL A 138 15.34 0.64 13.79
CA VAL A 138 15.49 0.52 12.33
C VAL A 138 14.47 1.45 11.67
N PRO A 139 14.80 2.72 11.38
CA PRO A 139 13.82 3.72 10.94
C PRO A 139 12.97 3.35 9.71
N ALA A 140 13.52 2.50 8.83
CA ALA A 140 12.86 2.00 7.63
C ALA A 140 12.18 0.63 7.81
N TYR A 141 12.10 0.08 9.03
CA TYR A 141 11.58 -1.28 9.28
C TYR A 141 10.29 -1.55 8.47
N PRO A 142 10.19 -2.71 7.79
CA PRO A 142 11.12 -3.85 7.83
C PRO A 142 12.31 -3.74 6.87
N PHE A 143 12.47 -2.60 6.17
CA PHE A 143 13.46 -2.43 5.13
C PHE A 143 14.87 -2.10 5.65
N ASP A 144 15.87 -2.56 4.90
CA ASP A 144 17.28 -2.15 4.95
C ASP A 144 17.82 -2.04 3.50
N PRO A 145 17.31 -1.09 2.70
CA PRO A 145 17.68 -0.99 1.30
C PRO A 145 19.10 -0.42 1.18
N PRO A 146 19.87 -0.81 0.13
CA PRO A 146 21.18 -0.21 -0.12
C PRO A 146 21.06 1.30 -0.42
N ALA A 147 22.19 2.00 -0.38
CA ALA A 147 22.23 3.42 -0.71
C ALA A 147 21.72 3.70 -2.14
N ALA A 148 21.20 4.91 -2.38
CA ALA A 148 20.61 5.31 -3.67
C ALA A 148 21.49 4.98 -4.89
N SER A 149 22.81 5.15 -4.77
CA SER A 149 23.76 4.86 -5.85
C SER A 149 23.92 3.38 -6.18
N GLN A 150 23.53 2.47 -5.28
CA GLN A 150 23.63 1.01 -5.40
C GLN A 150 22.25 0.35 -5.57
N PHE A 151 21.18 1.08 -5.26
CA PHE A 151 19.82 0.56 -5.29
C PHE A 151 19.38 0.13 -6.69
N PRO A 152 19.60 0.92 -7.76
CA PRO A 152 19.31 0.49 -9.13
C PRO A 152 20.07 -0.77 -9.57
N ASP A 153 21.28 -1.03 -9.05
CA ASP A 153 22.09 -2.19 -9.44
C ASP A 153 21.47 -3.53 -9.03
N ARG A 154 20.51 -3.50 -8.10
CA ARG A 154 19.79 -4.66 -7.58
C ARG A 154 18.33 -4.72 -8.05
N LEU A 155 17.97 -3.88 -9.01
CA LEU A 155 16.64 -3.79 -9.58
C LEU A 155 16.69 -4.09 -11.07
N TYR A 156 15.63 -4.75 -11.54
CA TYR A 156 15.50 -5.17 -12.93
C TYR A 156 14.23 -4.59 -13.54
N PRO A 157 14.28 -4.09 -14.79
CA PRO A 157 13.12 -3.54 -15.44
C PRO A 157 12.08 -4.64 -15.72
N LEU A 158 10.81 -4.28 -15.66
CA LEU A 158 9.67 -5.15 -15.96
C LEU A 158 8.81 -4.57 -17.09
N GLU A 159 8.31 -5.48 -17.93
CA GLU A 159 7.16 -5.16 -18.77
C GLU A 159 5.89 -4.98 -17.92
N ALA A 160 4.98 -4.11 -18.36
CA ALA A 160 3.76 -3.78 -17.63
C ALA A 160 2.91 -5.02 -17.27
N ARG A 161 2.85 -6.01 -18.16
CA ARG A 161 2.10 -7.25 -17.91
C ARG A 161 2.73 -8.08 -16.78
N ALA A 162 4.06 -8.12 -16.71
CA ALA A 162 4.77 -8.81 -15.64
C ALA A 162 4.68 -8.04 -14.32
N ALA A 163 4.66 -6.70 -14.35
CA ALA A 163 4.40 -5.88 -13.16
C ALA A 163 3.00 -6.17 -12.57
N VAL A 164 1.96 -6.31 -13.39
CA VAL A 164 0.62 -6.72 -12.95
C VAL A 164 0.66 -8.10 -12.28
N ALA A 165 1.38 -9.05 -12.88
CA ALA A 165 1.51 -10.39 -12.33
C ALA A 165 2.29 -10.41 -11.00
N ALA A 166 3.37 -9.64 -10.90
CA ALA A 166 4.17 -9.47 -9.68
C ALA A 166 3.31 -8.91 -8.54
N LEU A 167 2.55 -7.86 -8.80
CA LEU A 167 1.64 -7.27 -7.82
C LEU A 167 0.53 -8.26 -7.41
N ALA A 168 -0.01 -9.02 -8.37
CA ALA A 168 -1.05 -10.01 -8.09
C ALA A 168 -0.54 -11.14 -7.19
N VAL A 169 0.68 -11.64 -7.38
CA VAL A 169 1.20 -12.72 -6.51
C VAL A 169 1.58 -12.22 -5.11
N MET A 170 1.65 -10.91 -4.87
CA MET A 170 1.81 -10.38 -3.50
C MET A 170 0.60 -10.67 -2.61
N THR A 171 -0.56 -11.07 -3.17
CA THR A 171 -1.72 -11.52 -2.40
C THR A 171 -1.60 -12.98 -1.92
N GLU A 172 -0.49 -13.66 -2.22
CA GLU A 172 -0.21 -15.02 -1.76
C GLU A 172 0.53 -15.01 -0.43
N GLU A 173 0.48 -16.13 0.30
CA GLU A 173 1.26 -16.37 1.52
C GLU A 173 2.62 -17.02 1.22
N TRP A 174 3.70 -16.53 1.84
CA TRP A 174 5.07 -16.99 1.57
C TRP A 174 5.35 -18.44 1.97
N GLN A 175 4.83 -18.90 3.11
CA GLN A 175 5.18 -20.21 3.65
C GLN A 175 4.38 -21.35 3.04
N SER A 176 3.10 -21.10 2.78
CA SER A 176 2.19 -22.09 2.22
C SER A 176 0.94 -21.39 1.71
N GLU A 177 0.91 -21.10 0.42
CA GLU A 177 -0.28 -20.59 -0.25
C GLU A 177 -1.23 -21.75 -0.63
N PRO A 178 -2.39 -21.92 0.05
CA PRO A 178 -3.34 -22.98 -0.28
C PRO A 178 -4.07 -22.76 -1.61
N ALA A 179 -4.18 -21.52 -2.08
CA ALA A 179 -4.88 -21.11 -3.28
C ALA A 179 -4.06 -20.09 -4.09
N PRO A 180 -2.96 -20.51 -4.76
CA PRO A 180 -2.15 -19.59 -5.56
C PRO A 180 -2.97 -18.91 -6.64
N VAL A 181 -2.61 -17.68 -7.01
CA VAL A 181 -3.38 -16.83 -7.94
C VAL A 181 -3.67 -17.54 -9.26
N ARG A 182 -2.72 -18.33 -9.76
CA ARG A 182 -2.90 -19.12 -10.99
C ARG A 182 -4.04 -20.15 -10.92
N LEU A 183 -4.43 -20.60 -9.73
CA LEU A 183 -5.49 -21.60 -9.47
C LEU A 183 -6.78 -20.98 -8.92
N ARG A 184 -6.77 -19.68 -8.59
CA ARG A 184 -7.89 -19.00 -7.96
C ARG A 184 -9.07 -18.81 -8.93
N PRO A 185 -10.32 -19.05 -8.49
CA PRO A 185 -11.51 -18.81 -9.31
C PRO A 185 -11.72 -17.31 -9.60
N ASP A 186 -11.22 -16.43 -8.73
CA ASP A 186 -11.27 -14.97 -8.87
C ASP A 186 -9.99 -14.37 -9.49
N ARG A 187 -9.12 -15.19 -10.10
CA ARG A 187 -7.86 -14.76 -10.73
C ARG A 187 -7.98 -13.52 -11.60
N ASP A 188 -8.99 -13.49 -12.48
CA ASP A 188 -9.16 -12.36 -13.41
C ASP A 188 -9.54 -11.06 -12.69
N ALA A 189 -10.24 -11.15 -11.55
CA ALA A 189 -10.55 -10.02 -10.69
C ALA A 189 -9.30 -9.51 -9.97
N VAL A 190 -8.49 -10.41 -9.40
CA VAL A 190 -7.18 -10.06 -8.80
C VAL A 190 -6.30 -9.33 -9.82
N LEU A 191 -6.19 -9.86 -11.04
CA LEU A 191 -5.41 -9.21 -12.11
C LEU A 191 -6.03 -7.88 -12.55
N ALA A 192 -7.35 -7.72 -12.50
CA ALA A 192 -8.02 -6.47 -12.82
C ALA A 192 -7.76 -5.39 -11.76
N ASP A 193 -7.76 -5.75 -10.48
CA ASP A 193 -7.40 -4.84 -9.40
C ASP A 193 -5.93 -4.45 -9.49
N ALA A 194 -5.03 -5.38 -9.80
CA ALA A 194 -3.60 -5.08 -9.95
C ALA A 194 -3.37 -4.11 -11.12
N ARG A 195 -4.07 -4.28 -12.24
CA ARG A 195 -4.07 -3.31 -13.35
C ARG A 195 -4.60 -1.95 -12.92
N THR A 196 -5.76 -1.94 -12.25
CA THR A 196 -6.37 -0.70 -11.76
C THR A 196 -5.39 0.07 -10.86
N LEU A 197 -4.65 -0.64 -10.01
CA LEU A 197 -3.66 -0.04 -9.12
C LEU A 197 -2.49 0.57 -9.88
N LEU A 198 -1.94 -0.14 -10.87
CA LEU A 198 -0.81 0.34 -11.67
C LEU A 198 -1.21 1.43 -12.68
N ASP A 199 -2.47 1.46 -13.13
CA ASP A 199 -2.99 2.50 -14.03
C ASP A 199 -2.89 3.91 -13.43
N ARG A 200 -2.76 4.02 -12.09
CA ARG A 200 -2.48 5.29 -11.40
C ARG A 200 -1.26 6.01 -11.98
N TYR A 201 -0.21 5.25 -12.28
CA TYR A 201 1.09 5.76 -12.73
C TYR A 201 1.11 6.10 -14.22
N GLY A 202 0.00 5.82 -14.92
CA GLY A 202 -0.19 6.16 -16.32
C GLY A 202 0.50 5.19 -17.29
N PRO A 203 0.22 5.34 -18.59
CA PRO A 203 0.69 4.40 -19.62
C PRO A 203 2.20 4.49 -19.92
N THR A 204 2.86 5.55 -19.46
CA THR A 204 4.30 5.79 -19.65
C THR A 204 5.14 5.35 -18.46
N ALA A 205 4.52 4.82 -17.41
CA ALA A 205 5.23 4.34 -16.23
C ALA A 205 6.22 3.23 -16.59
N SER A 206 7.41 3.30 -15.99
CA SER A 206 8.39 2.22 -16.02
C SER A 206 8.29 1.40 -14.73
N TYR A 207 8.50 0.09 -14.83
CA TYR A 207 8.36 -0.82 -13.70
C TYR A 207 9.69 -1.49 -13.40
N TRP A 208 9.96 -1.70 -12.12
CA TRP A 208 11.18 -2.33 -11.63
C TRP A 208 10.87 -3.32 -10.52
N THR A 209 11.68 -4.37 -10.38
CA THR A 209 11.54 -5.36 -9.32
C THR A 209 12.91 -5.77 -8.79
N ASN A 210 12.96 -6.22 -7.54
CA ASN A 210 14.13 -6.90 -6.99
C ASN A 210 14.18 -8.40 -7.36
N ALA A 211 13.16 -8.94 -8.04
CA ALA A 211 13.12 -10.34 -8.45
C ALA A 211 14.22 -10.68 -9.46
N THR A 212 15.07 -11.65 -9.13
CA THR A 212 16.23 -12.05 -9.94
C THR A 212 15.85 -12.72 -11.26
N ALA A 213 14.63 -13.25 -11.38
CA ALA A 213 14.11 -13.77 -12.63
C ALA A 213 14.06 -12.69 -13.74
N ALA A 214 13.85 -11.42 -13.34
CA ALA A 214 13.80 -10.30 -14.27
C ALA A 214 15.17 -9.89 -14.83
N ALA A 215 16.27 -10.43 -14.28
CA ALA A 215 17.62 -10.12 -14.73
C ALA A 215 17.90 -10.60 -16.17
N SER A 216 17.29 -11.71 -16.58
CA SER A 216 17.46 -12.29 -17.92
C SER A 216 16.26 -12.09 -18.84
N ASP A 217 15.09 -11.79 -18.29
CA ASP A 217 13.83 -11.66 -19.02
C ASP A 217 12.96 -10.59 -18.33
N PRO A 218 12.65 -9.45 -18.97
CA PRO A 218 11.81 -8.42 -18.36
C PRO A 218 10.32 -8.81 -18.24
N ALA A 219 9.92 -9.98 -18.76
CA ALA A 219 8.55 -10.48 -18.71
C ALA A 219 8.43 -11.86 -18.04
N PRO A 220 9.02 -12.08 -16.86
CA PRO A 220 8.98 -13.39 -16.22
C PRO A 220 7.54 -13.76 -15.83
N ASP A 221 7.20 -15.06 -15.90
CA ASP A 221 5.87 -15.56 -15.54
C ASP A 221 5.73 -15.71 -14.02
N PHE A 222 5.49 -14.59 -13.33
CA PHE A 222 5.27 -14.58 -11.88
C PHE A 222 4.07 -15.43 -11.45
N LEU A 223 3.01 -15.53 -12.28
CA LEU A 223 1.84 -16.34 -11.92
C LEU A 223 2.19 -17.83 -11.89
N ALA A 224 3.00 -18.29 -12.83
CA ALA A 224 3.47 -19.67 -12.85
C ALA A 224 4.39 -19.98 -11.65
N ALA A 225 5.30 -19.05 -11.32
CA ALA A 225 6.22 -19.21 -10.20
C ALA A 225 5.51 -19.12 -8.82
N GLY A 226 4.52 -18.23 -8.70
CA GLY A 226 3.96 -17.81 -7.41
C GLY A 226 4.95 -17.00 -6.59
N LEU A 227 4.50 -16.55 -5.41
CA LEU A 227 5.31 -15.73 -4.51
C LEU A 227 6.52 -16.52 -3.97
N GLN A 228 6.28 -17.70 -3.39
CA GLN A 228 7.33 -18.58 -2.86
C GLN A 228 8.36 -19.03 -3.93
N GLY A 229 7.95 -19.11 -5.20
CA GLY A 229 8.84 -19.49 -6.30
C GLY A 229 9.73 -18.35 -6.80
N THR A 230 9.50 -17.12 -6.33
CA THR A 230 10.17 -15.92 -6.84
C THR A 230 11.34 -15.53 -5.95
N ARG A 231 12.56 -15.71 -6.44
CA ARG A 231 13.79 -15.27 -5.74
C ARG A 231 14.11 -13.81 -6.02
N SER A 232 14.56 -13.08 -5.02
CA SER A 232 14.85 -11.66 -5.12
C SER A 232 16.21 -11.26 -4.51
N HIS A 233 16.63 -10.02 -4.79
CA HIS A 233 17.58 -9.32 -3.92
C HIS A 233 16.83 -8.80 -2.70
N CYS A 234 17.04 -9.46 -1.57
CA CYS A 234 16.38 -9.11 -0.31
C CYS A 234 16.81 -7.72 0.18
N PHE A 235 15.84 -6.85 0.46
CA PHE A 235 16.04 -5.52 1.05
C PHE A 235 15.46 -5.41 2.46
N LEU A 236 15.38 -6.53 3.17
CA LEU A 236 14.90 -6.60 4.54
C LEU A 236 16.03 -6.47 5.54
N THR A 237 15.72 -5.92 6.71
CA THR A 237 16.65 -5.91 7.83
C THR A 237 16.89 -7.32 8.36
N SER A 238 18.13 -7.57 8.82
CA SER A 238 18.50 -8.78 9.55
C SER A 238 18.19 -8.69 11.05
N ALA A 239 17.61 -7.58 11.51
CA ALA A 239 17.27 -7.38 12.91
C ALA A 239 16.06 -8.24 13.30
N TYR A 240 16.27 -9.18 14.24
CA TYR A 240 15.18 -9.92 14.87
C TYR A 240 14.46 -9.02 15.87
N LEU A 241 13.28 -8.52 15.49
CA LEU A 241 12.49 -7.56 16.26
C LEU A 241 11.07 -8.11 16.43
N ASN A 242 10.49 -7.88 17.62
CA ASN A 242 9.13 -8.32 17.99
C ASN A 242 8.84 -9.82 17.81
N GLY A 243 9.87 -10.66 17.78
CA GLY A 243 9.72 -12.10 17.63
C GLY A 243 9.56 -12.57 16.18
N LEU A 244 9.63 -11.65 15.20
CA LEU A 244 9.49 -11.96 13.78
C LEU A 244 10.85 -12.15 13.11
N ASP A 245 11.00 -13.25 12.38
CA ASP A 245 12.11 -13.48 11.46
C ASP A 245 11.68 -13.18 10.02
N LEU A 246 12.40 -12.29 9.36
CA LEU A 246 12.15 -11.86 7.99
C LEU A 246 13.08 -12.61 7.05
N PHE A 247 12.53 -13.39 6.12
CA PHE A 247 13.34 -14.35 5.36
C PHE A 247 13.33 -14.15 3.83
N ASP A 248 12.32 -13.48 3.26
CA ASP A 248 12.25 -13.22 1.82
C ASP A 248 11.37 -12.02 1.51
N ASP A 249 11.53 -11.43 0.33
CA ASP A 249 10.68 -10.35 -0.14
C ASP A 249 10.45 -10.36 -1.65
N LEU A 250 9.37 -9.70 -2.06
CA LEU A 250 9.12 -9.39 -3.45
C LEU A 250 8.69 -7.94 -3.55
N GLY A 251 9.46 -7.17 -4.32
CA GLY A 251 9.21 -5.76 -4.56
C GLY A 251 8.78 -5.46 -6.00
N LEU A 252 7.90 -4.48 -6.13
CA LEU A 252 7.53 -3.82 -7.37
C LEU A 252 7.58 -2.31 -7.16
N ILE A 253 8.24 -1.63 -8.09
CA ILE A 253 8.34 -0.18 -8.14
C ILE A 253 7.72 0.29 -9.45
N ALA A 254 6.84 1.28 -9.37
CA ALA A 254 6.32 2.00 -10.53
C ALA A 254 6.90 3.41 -10.54
N VAL A 255 7.51 3.84 -11.64
CA VAL A 255 8.10 5.18 -11.79
C VAL A 255 7.36 5.91 -12.92
N ALA A 256 6.57 6.90 -12.55
CA ALA A 256 5.91 7.83 -13.46
C ALA A 256 6.69 9.15 -13.56
N ASP A 257 6.15 10.13 -14.29
CA ASP A 257 6.79 11.43 -14.42
C ASP A 257 6.76 12.24 -13.11
N ASP A 258 5.66 12.15 -12.36
CA ASP A 258 5.36 12.95 -11.17
C ASP A 258 5.35 12.15 -9.86
N GLU A 259 5.33 10.82 -9.93
CA GLU A 259 5.10 9.94 -8.77
C GLU A 259 5.92 8.65 -8.86
N VAL A 260 6.22 8.07 -7.70
CA VAL A 260 6.77 6.72 -7.56
C VAL A 260 5.87 5.88 -6.66
N GLY A 261 5.54 4.68 -7.12
CA GLY A 261 4.83 3.66 -6.38
C GLY A 261 5.78 2.59 -5.87
N VAL A 262 5.59 2.17 -4.63
CA VAL A 262 6.38 1.11 -3.99
C VAL A 262 5.42 0.10 -3.39
N PHE A 263 5.55 -1.15 -3.84
CA PHE A 263 4.75 -2.29 -3.42
C PHE A 263 5.70 -3.40 -3.00
N TRP A 264 5.54 -3.94 -1.80
CA TRP A 264 6.42 -4.96 -1.26
C TRP A 264 5.62 -6.01 -0.51
N SER A 265 5.97 -7.27 -0.67
CA SER A 265 5.47 -8.38 0.14
C SER A 265 6.61 -8.97 0.96
N PHE A 266 6.31 -9.40 2.19
CA PHE A 266 7.29 -9.85 3.17
C PHE A 266 7.04 -11.28 3.62
N GLY A 267 8.07 -12.12 3.51
CA GLY A 267 8.11 -13.42 4.15
C GLY A 267 8.52 -13.26 5.61
N ALA A 268 7.59 -13.55 6.52
CA ALA A 268 7.81 -13.48 7.96
C ALA A 268 7.39 -14.78 8.68
N TYR A 269 8.03 -15.07 9.82
CA TYR A 269 7.71 -16.18 10.72
C TYR A 269 7.85 -15.79 12.19
#